data_AF-A0A7C2Z1Q7-F1
#
_entry.id   AF-A0A7C2Z1Q7-F1
#
_cell.length_a   1.000
_cell.length_b   1.000
_cell.length_c   1.000
_cell.angle_alpha   90.00
_cell.angle_beta   90.00
_cell.angle_gamma   90.00
#
_symmetry.space_group_name_H-M   'P 1'
#
loop_
_entity.id
_entity.type
_entity.pdbx_description
1 polymer ?
#
loop_
_entity_poly.entity_id
_entity_poly.type
_entity_poly.pdbx_seq_one_letter_code
_entity_poly.pdbx_strand_id
1 'polypeptide(L)'
;MRVNYRVLGTVVSVAIWGAALAQQQPLINYATQYGEFDFDFYRGNHDVGMVRDGAAEGFRATIPSDFTAELDEVDKVSGRASQKISFNRNGSAAAEASLAMLMYFPSNDYPRPGETIRISLWVKAENWVNASLRVLARGLDGSGSADLLNTTNAPNAWTELVFNYTVPNSNPQGVRLELIVRSNTGVSSGVIRFDKLEVTGSQRWRPHQPRSLRIAAPYYSWAEENQRDWVYYAREFDLLLATWDDIKALRTHRSDLLNVYYYNLIYSFRTPNRTWEQRDLFGYYYCDRNHPDWFLLNIYGNRQQFGSDRYAMDIGNPQASAWAAQNVGLSMLYADPGVDVIHFDSFIDFFFLNFLFQKYPTRASRIAAMHKHLINMRNTLNDRDIKFIINTASALYTRDQPHTYFLRQGFLDGLLMEEVFTTIYSLPAGFLPFTSWEGQLNTLIEQRPRLRVVYTGYAVRDPVEGRRQKIYALASFLLCADNNNYLYLDKHYYDAPPNRQRSWRPDADFDVPLGQPTGGIQVLYRSSDYQGGLYYRPFQNGFVLVNPTGNIAPRFKDGAVFTYILDADYRELWSGQLFPAGSRIKLYPKEARIFYRESSGLRMPPSNGGGRTPDLSGDGGRILPGGDPIRIR
;
A
#
# COMPACT_ATOMS: atom_id res chain seq x y z
N MET A 1 45.49 13.73 -58.93
CA MET A 1 44.34 12.98 -58.38
C MET A 1 43.71 13.83 -57.29
N ARG A 2 42.56 14.44 -57.58
CA ARG A 2 41.73 15.16 -56.59
C ARG A 2 40.58 14.22 -56.24
N VAL A 3 40.36 13.94 -54.96
CA VAL A 3 39.13 13.29 -54.49
C VAL A 3 38.54 14.17 -53.39
N ASN A 4 37.25 14.44 -53.55
CA ASN A 4 36.45 15.45 -52.90
C ASN A 4 36.06 15.09 -51.47
N TYR A 5 36.09 16.12 -50.61
CA TYR A 5 35.29 16.22 -49.39
C TYR A 5 33.82 16.41 -49.74
N ARG A 6 32.93 15.54 -49.23
CA ARG A 6 31.50 15.79 -48.89
C ARG A 6 30.81 14.45 -48.65
N VAL A 7 30.37 14.23 -47.41
CA VAL A 7 29.13 13.55 -46.93
C VAL A 7 29.41 13.11 -45.50
N LEU A 8 29.25 14.03 -44.54
CA LEU A 8 29.23 13.70 -43.10
C LEU A 8 28.53 14.83 -42.31
N GLY A 9 27.50 15.42 -42.93
CA GLY A 9 26.77 16.58 -42.37
C GLY A 9 25.27 16.41 -42.24
N THR A 10 24.69 15.26 -42.63
CA THR A 10 23.21 15.13 -42.72
C THR A 10 22.63 13.96 -41.93
N VAL A 11 23.43 13.08 -41.35
CA VAL A 11 22.93 11.92 -40.57
C VAL A 11 22.82 12.22 -39.07
N VAL A 12 23.56 13.20 -38.55
CA VAL A 12 23.53 13.57 -37.12
C VAL A 12 22.35 14.49 -36.78
N SER A 13 21.81 15.22 -37.77
CA SER A 13 20.71 16.17 -37.55
C SER A 13 19.33 15.50 -37.53
N VAL A 14 19.17 14.29 -38.09
CA VAL A 14 17.87 13.56 -38.05
C VAL A 14 17.77 12.71 -36.78
N ALA A 15 18.89 12.23 -36.24
CA ALA A 15 18.91 11.47 -34.98
C ALA A 15 18.61 12.34 -33.73
N ILE A 16 18.89 13.64 -33.78
CA ILE A 16 18.65 14.56 -32.66
C ILE A 16 17.22 15.14 -32.67
N TRP A 17 16.54 15.13 -33.82
CA TRP A 17 15.11 15.48 -33.90
C TRP A 17 14.18 14.30 -33.59
N GLY A 18 14.65 13.05 -33.70
CA GLY A 18 13.91 11.85 -33.30
C GLY A 18 13.87 11.60 -31.78
N ALA A 19 14.80 12.19 -31.01
CA ALA A 19 14.90 12.02 -29.56
C ALA A 19 14.24 13.14 -28.74
N ALA A 20 13.68 14.16 -29.40
CA ALA A 20 13.05 15.33 -28.78
C ALA A 20 11.56 15.50 -29.11
N LEU A 21 10.91 14.46 -29.66
CA LEU A 21 9.50 14.25 -29.33
C LEU A 21 9.50 13.75 -27.88
N ALA A 22 9.43 14.68 -26.93
CA ALA A 22 9.03 14.35 -25.58
C ALA A 22 7.78 13.49 -25.69
N GLN A 23 7.91 12.18 -25.45
CA GLN A 23 6.81 11.24 -25.50
C GLN A 23 5.77 11.82 -24.55
N GLN A 24 4.67 12.34 -25.11
CA GLN A 24 3.65 12.98 -24.29
C GLN A 24 3.25 11.96 -23.24
N GLN A 25 3.39 12.33 -21.97
CA GLN A 25 3.06 11.42 -20.88
C GLN A 25 1.63 10.89 -21.07
N PRO A 26 1.38 9.60 -20.80
CA PRO A 26 0.08 9.01 -21.09
C PRO A 26 -1.03 9.71 -20.31
N LEU A 27 -2.25 9.68 -20.85
CA LEU A 27 -3.43 10.13 -20.09
C LEU A 27 -3.66 9.17 -18.92
N ILE A 28 -4.17 9.72 -17.81
CA ILE A 28 -4.55 8.90 -16.67
C ILE A 28 -5.85 8.17 -17.03
N ASN A 29 -5.80 6.85 -17.08
CA ASN A 29 -7.01 6.02 -17.03
C ASN A 29 -7.57 6.05 -15.60
N TYR A 30 -8.85 6.39 -15.42
CA TYR A 30 -9.56 6.44 -14.14
C TYR A 30 -10.44 5.21 -13.87
N ALA A 31 -10.58 4.33 -14.86
CA ALA A 31 -11.29 3.05 -14.73
C ALA A 31 -10.38 1.90 -14.31
N THR A 32 -9.25 2.18 -13.65
CA THR A 32 -8.16 1.23 -13.40
C THR A 32 -8.56 -0.01 -12.60
N GLN A 33 -9.50 0.11 -11.67
CA GLN A 33 -10.04 -1.03 -10.92
C GLN A 33 -10.89 -1.97 -11.80
N TYR A 34 -11.38 -1.48 -12.94
CA TYR A 34 -12.43 -2.12 -13.73
C TYR A 34 -11.95 -2.57 -15.11
N GLY A 35 -10.91 -1.92 -15.65
CA GLY A 35 -10.62 -1.84 -17.08
C GLY A 35 -10.61 -3.16 -17.85
N GLU A 36 -9.88 -4.16 -17.36
CA GLU A 36 -9.67 -5.43 -18.10
C GLU A 36 -10.66 -6.54 -17.74
N PHE A 37 -11.55 -6.38 -16.75
CA PHE A 37 -12.50 -7.44 -16.32
C PHE A 37 -11.84 -8.81 -16.00
N ASP A 38 -10.58 -8.79 -15.59
CA ASP A 38 -9.69 -9.95 -15.56
C ASP A 38 -9.90 -10.91 -14.40
N PHE A 39 -10.44 -10.43 -13.28
CA PHE A 39 -10.37 -11.14 -12.00
C PHE A 39 -11.74 -11.32 -11.38
N ASP A 40 -11.92 -12.45 -10.72
CA ASP A 40 -13.07 -12.74 -9.88
C ASP A 40 -12.49 -13.05 -8.51
N PHE A 41 -12.63 -12.11 -7.59
CA PHE A 41 -12.08 -12.29 -6.25
C PHE A 41 -12.78 -13.44 -5.57
N TYR A 42 -12.05 -14.53 -5.38
CA TYR A 42 -12.51 -15.63 -4.54
C TYR A 42 -12.96 -15.06 -3.19
N ARG A 43 -14.26 -15.20 -2.92
CA ARG A 43 -14.85 -14.79 -1.65
C ARG A 43 -15.01 -16.02 -0.80
N GLY A 44 -14.60 -15.92 0.45
CA GLY A 44 -14.90 -16.96 1.41
C GLY A 44 -16.40 -17.04 1.66
N ASN A 45 -16.97 -18.20 1.39
CA ASN A 45 -18.33 -18.55 1.78
C ASN A 45 -18.26 -19.43 3.03
N HIS A 46 -18.94 -18.98 4.09
CA HIS A 46 -18.90 -19.63 5.39
C HIS A 46 -19.51 -21.04 5.43
N ASP A 47 -20.26 -21.42 4.40
CA ASP A 47 -20.89 -22.73 4.27
C ASP A 47 -20.08 -23.72 3.43
N VAL A 48 -19.44 -23.25 2.35
CA VAL A 48 -18.86 -24.15 1.33
C VAL A 48 -17.37 -23.95 1.05
N GLY A 49 -16.72 -22.93 1.60
CA GLY A 49 -15.32 -22.63 1.27
C GLY A 49 -15.16 -21.39 0.38
N MET A 50 -14.01 -21.26 -0.27
CA MET A 50 -13.77 -20.17 -1.21
C MET A 50 -14.58 -20.38 -2.50
N VAL A 51 -15.37 -19.38 -2.92
CA VAL A 51 -16.22 -19.42 -4.12
C VAL A 51 -16.01 -18.20 -5.02
N ARG A 52 -16.36 -18.37 -6.29
CA ARG A 52 -16.43 -17.33 -7.32
C ARG A 52 -17.87 -16.89 -7.51
N ASP A 53 -18.11 -15.60 -7.68
CA ASP A 53 -19.46 -15.07 -7.97
C ASP A 53 -19.67 -14.73 -9.45
N GLY A 54 -18.62 -14.88 -10.27
CA GLY A 54 -18.66 -14.70 -11.72
C GLY A 54 -18.69 -13.23 -12.16
N ALA A 55 -18.69 -12.29 -11.22
CA ALA A 55 -18.58 -10.88 -11.51
C ALA A 55 -17.10 -10.44 -11.50
N ALA A 56 -16.72 -9.66 -12.50
CA ALA A 56 -15.44 -8.98 -12.54
C ALA A 56 -15.28 -8.09 -11.29
N GLU A 57 -14.04 -7.96 -10.87
CA GLU A 57 -13.62 -7.29 -9.67
C GLU A 57 -13.87 -5.77 -9.67
N GLY A 58 -13.97 -5.19 -8.47
CA GLY A 58 -14.26 -3.76 -8.26
C GLY A 58 -15.72 -3.36 -8.52
N PHE A 59 -16.46 -4.07 -9.37
CA PHE A 59 -17.84 -3.73 -9.72
C PHE A 59 -18.81 -3.94 -8.55
N ARG A 60 -19.76 -3.00 -8.41
CA ARG A 60 -21.00 -3.28 -7.68
C ARG A 60 -21.97 -3.98 -8.63
N ALA A 61 -21.94 -5.31 -8.60
CA ALA A 61 -22.78 -6.15 -9.43
C ALA A 61 -24.16 -6.38 -8.79
N THR A 62 -25.21 -6.37 -9.62
CA THR A 62 -26.55 -6.86 -9.27
C THR A 62 -26.94 -7.82 -10.37
N ILE A 63 -26.89 -9.12 -10.07
CA ILE A 63 -27.18 -10.21 -11.00
C ILE A 63 -28.38 -10.99 -10.44
N PRO A 64 -29.61 -10.71 -10.93
CA PRO A 64 -30.79 -11.47 -10.54
C PRO A 64 -30.66 -12.95 -10.93
N SER A 65 -31.44 -13.84 -10.30
CA SER A 65 -31.44 -15.29 -10.57
C SER A 65 -31.74 -15.66 -12.04
N ASP A 66 -32.31 -14.73 -12.80
CA ASP A 66 -32.62 -14.90 -14.21
C ASP A 66 -31.42 -14.66 -15.13
N PHE A 67 -30.31 -14.20 -14.56
CA PHE A 67 -29.05 -13.96 -15.23
C PHE A 67 -27.95 -14.82 -14.59
N THR A 68 -26.98 -15.20 -15.41
CA THR A 68 -25.73 -15.83 -14.99
C THR A 68 -24.59 -14.90 -15.34
N ALA A 69 -23.73 -14.59 -14.38
CA ALA A 69 -22.47 -13.90 -14.61
C ALA A 69 -21.32 -14.90 -14.56
N GLU A 70 -20.35 -14.76 -15.46
CA GLU A 70 -19.11 -15.52 -15.48
C GLU A 70 -17.99 -14.71 -16.14
N LEU A 71 -16.74 -15.07 -15.88
CA LEU A 71 -15.61 -14.54 -16.64
C LEU A 71 -15.27 -15.50 -17.79
N ASP A 72 -15.29 -14.99 -19.02
CA ASP A 72 -14.98 -15.73 -20.24
C ASP A 72 -13.49 -15.56 -20.58
N GLU A 73 -12.70 -16.57 -20.23
CA GLU A 73 -11.25 -16.59 -20.46
C GLU A 73 -10.88 -16.86 -21.94
N VAL A 74 -11.85 -17.16 -22.80
CA VAL A 74 -11.62 -17.50 -24.22
C VAL A 74 -11.99 -16.34 -25.12
N ASP A 75 -13.23 -15.86 -25.04
CA ASP A 75 -13.74 -14.78 -25.89
C ASP A 75 -13.57 -13.43 -25.20
N LYS A 76 -12.45 -12.76 -25.51
CA LYS A 76 -12.03 -11.49 -24.89
C LYS A 76 -11.25 -10.61 -25.87
N VAL A 77 -11.15 -9.33 -25.55
CA VAL A 77 -10.39 -8.30 -26.27
C VAL A 77 -8.98 -8.18 -25.73
N SER A 78 -8.82 -8.13 -24.41
CA SER A 78 -7.52 -8.01 -23.74
C SER A 78 -7.51 -8.75 -22.40
N GLY A 79 -6.40 -8.64 -21.68
CA GLY A 79 -6.27 -9.26 -20.35
C GLY A 79 -6.42 -10.79 -20.33
N ARG A 80 -6.92 -11.30 -19.21
CA ARG A 80 -7.17 -12.71 -18.88
C ARG A 80 -8.59 -13.14 -19.23
N ALA A 81 -9.59 -12.28 -19.08
CA ALA A 81 -10.99 -12.64 -19.31
C ALA A 81 -11.85 -11.43 -19.69
N SER A 82 -13.00 -11.68 -20.29
CA SER A 82 -14.06 -10.68 -20.39
C SER A 82 -15.19 -11.00 -19.41
N GLN A 83 -15.94 -9.99 -18.98
CA GLN A 83 -17.14 -10.22 -18.20
C GLN A 83 -18.28 -10.65 -19.12
N LYS A 84 -18.80 -11.87 -18.91
CA LYS A 84 -19.95 -12.41 -19.62
C LYS A 84 -21.19 -12.42 -18.73
N ILE A 85 -22.32 -11.98 -19.28
CA ILE A 85 -23.65 -12.07 -18.68
C ILE A 85 -24.57 -12.80 -19.65
N SER A 86 -25.21 -13.87 -19.19
CA SER A 86 -26.12 -14.70 -19.98
C SER A 86 -27.51 -14.73 -19.36
N PHE A 87 -28.56 -14.80 -20.18
CA PHE A 87 -29.93 -14.99 -19.74
C PHE A 87 -30.72 -15.76 -20.80
N ASN A 88 -31.70 -16.54 -20.33
CA ASN A 88 -32.68 -17.21 -21.17
C ASN A 88 -33.94 -17.45 -20.34
N ARG A 89 -34.99 -16.67 -20.59
CA ARG A 89 -36.20 -16.64 -19.76
C ARG A 89 -37.46 -16.43 -20.57
N ASN A 90 -38.58 -16.80 -19.96
CA ASN A 90 -39.92 -16.38 -20.36
C ASN A 90 -40.61 -15.78 -19.14
N GLY A 91 -40.64 -14.45 -19.04
CA GLY A 91 -41.07 -13.76 -17.82
C GLY A 91 -42.22 -12.79 -18.05
N SER A 92 -43.10 -12.65 -17.06
CA SER A 92 -44.21 -11.68 -17.07
C SER A 92 -43.76 -10.24 -16.78
N ALA A 93 -42.53 -10.04 -16.33
CA ALA A 93 -41.91 -8.74 -16.10
C ALA A 93 -40.48 -8.71 -16.65
N ALA A 94 -40.01 -7.50 -16.96
CA ALA A 94 -38.62 -7.25 -17.30
C ALA A 94 -37.71 -7.47 -16.09
N ALA A 95 -36.47 -7.90 -16.34
CA ALA A 95 -35.44 -8.03 -15.32
C ALA A 95 -34.13 -7.42 -15.81
N GLU A 96 -33.36 -6.85 -14.89
CA GLU A 96 -32.12 -6.11 -15.19
C GLU A 96 -30.95 -6.67 -14.39
N ALA A 97 -29.87 -7.04 -15.08
CA ALA A 97 -28.56 -7.21 -14.50
C ALA A 97 -27.76 -5.92 -14.69
N SER A 98 -26.97 -5.53 -13.69
CA SER A 98 -26.17 -4.31 -13.77
C SER A 98 -24.79 -4.45 -13.15
N LEU A 99 -23.81 -3.80 -13.77
CA LEU A 99 -22.46 -3.62 -13.25
C LEU A 99 -22.21 -2.12 -13.07
N ALA A 100 -22.01 -1.69 -11.83
CA ALA A 100 -21.77 -0.29 -11.50
C ALA A 100 -20.32 -0.03 -11.09
N MET A 101 -19.71 0.99 -11.69
CA MET A 101 -18.36 1.48 -11.42
C MET A 101 -18.44 2.82 -10.70
N LEU A 102 -17.63 3.01 -9.67
CA LEU A 102 -17.60 4.23 -8.88
C LEU A 102 -16.20 4.85 -8.95
N MET A 103 -16.03 5.86 -9.79
CA MET A 103 -14.76 6.55 -9.97
C MET A 103 -14.76 7.82 -9.13
N TYR A 104 -13.82 7.94 -8.20
CA TYR A 104 -13.70 9.10 -7.31
C TYR A 104 -12.65 10.08 -7.84
N PHE A 105 -12.93 11.39 -7.74
CA PHE A 105 -12.06 12.48 -8.22
C PHE A 105 -11.61 13.41 -7.07
N PRO A 106 -10.75 12.94 -6.15
CA PRO A 106 -10.48 13.63 -4.89
C PRO A 106 -9.51 14.82 -4.99
N SER A 107 -8.68 14.90 -6.03
CA SER A 107 -7.59 15.87 -6.12
C SER A 107 -7.47 16.52 -7.50
N ASN A 108 -6.48 17.41 -7.68
CA ASN A 108 -6.23 18.10 -8.95
C ASN A 108 -5.72 17.16 -10.06
N ASP A 109 -5.28 15.95 -9.73
CA ASP A 109 -4.85 14.96 -10.73
C ASP A 109 -6.04 14.20 -11.37
N TYR A 110 -7.28 14.59 -11.04
CA TYR A 110 -8.53 13.99 -11.54
C TYR A 110 -9.38 15.02 -12.31
N PRO A 111 -10.34 14.59 -13.15
CA PRO A 111 -11.20 15.48 -13.92
C PRO A 111 -12.00 16.39 -12.99
N ARG A 112 -12.08 17.68 -13.35
CA ARG A 112 -12.83 18.69 -12.60
C ARG A 112 -14.26 18.88 -13.11
N PRO A 113 -15.17 19.46 -12.31
CA PRO A 113 -16.51 19.83 -12.78
C PRO A 113 -16.45 20.67 -14.04
N GLY A 114 -17.28 20.34 -15.02
CA GLY A 114 -17.29 20.97 -16.34
C GLY A 114 -16.27 20.40 -17.34
N GLU A 115 -15.32 19.56 -16.91
CA GLU A 115 -14.42 18.87 -17.84
C GLU A 115 -15.14 17.69 -18.52
N THR A 116 -14.82 17.47 -19.80
CA THR A 116 -15.27 16.29 -20.54
C THR A 116 -14.29 15.13 -20.36
N ILE A 117 -14.81 13.98 -19.96
CA ILE A 117 -14.10 12.70 -19.96
C ILE A 117 -14.48 11.88 -21.20
N ARG A 118 -13.52 11.14 -21.74
CA ARG A 118 -13.73 10.12 -22.78
C ARG A 118 -13.87 8.76 -22.11
N ILE A 119 -14.92 8.04 -22.47
CA ILE A 119 -15.20 6.68 -22.02
C ILE A 119 -15.10 5.75 -23.23
N SER A 120 -14.30 4.71 -23.16
CA SER A 120 -14.23 3.64 -24.15
C SER A 120 -14.56 2.31 -23.48
N LEU A 121 -15.37 1.48 -24.14
CA LEU A 121 -15.79 0.17 -23.65
C LEU A 121 -15.95 -0.77 -24.84
N TRP A 122 -15.40 -1.98 -24.75
CA TRP A 122 -15.64 -3.02 -25.76
C TRP A 122 -16.83 -3.89 -25.38
N VAL A 123 -17.70 -4.15 -26.36
CA VAL A 123 -18.92 -4.93 -26.16
C VAL A 123 -19.10 -5.94 -27.29
N LYS A 124 -19.61 -7.13 -26.96
CA LYS A 124 -20.08 -8.14 -27.91
C LYS A 124 -21.31 -8.84 -27.36
N ALA A 125 -22.32 -9.07 -28.20
CA ALA A 125 -23.54 -9.78 -27.86
C ALA A 125 -23.78 -10.97 -28.80
N GLU A 126 -24.43 -12.01 -28.30
CA GLU A 126 -24.78 -13.21 -29.05
C GLU A 126 -26.20 -13.63 -28.71
N ASN A 127 -26.93 -14.17 -29.69
CA ASN A 127 -28.32 -14.63 -29.52
C ASN A 127 -29.23 -13.59 -28.85
N TRP A 128 -29.03 -12.31 -29.16
CA TRP A 128 -29.65 -11.18 -28.48
C TRP A 128 -31.11 -10.99 -28.92
N VAL A 129 -32.05 -11.50 -28.12
CA VAL A 129 -33.48 -11.54 -28.43
C VAL A 129 -34.29 -10.89 -27.32
N ASN A 130 -35.14 -9.92 -27.70
CA ASN A 130 -36.05 -9.21 -26.79
C ASN A 130 -35.34 -8.66 -25.53
N ALA A 131 -34.20 -8.00 -25.74
CA ALA A 131 -33.36 -7.45 -24.69
C ALA A 131 -32.79 -6.09 -25.09
N SER A 132 -32.28 -5.34 -24.12
CA SER A 132 -31.63 -4.04 -24.35
C SER A 132 -30.39 -3.86 -23.51
N LEU A 133 -29.42 -3.16 -24.08
CA LEU A 133 -28.19 -2.72 -23.45
C LEU A 133 -28.30 -1.22 -23.20
N ARG A 134 -28.00 -0.81 -21.97
CA ARG A 134 -27.92 0.59 -21.58
C ARG A 134 -26.59 0.88 -20.90
N VAL A 135 -25.95 1.97 -21.30
CA VAL A 135 -24.76 2.53 -20.65
C VAL A 135 -25.14 3.89 -20.10
N LEU A 136 -25.12 4.03 -18.78
CA LEU A 136 -25.54 5.23 -18.07
C LEU A 136 -24.36 5.84 -17.31
N ALA A 137 -24.15 7.15 -17.46
CA ALA A 137 -23.21 7.90 -16.65
C ALA A 137 -23.92 8.98 -15.82
N ARG A 138 -23.45 9.21 -14.59
CA ARG A 138 -23.93 10.28 -13.71
C ARG A 138 -22.87 10.69 -12.68
N GLY A 139 -23.04 11.85 -12.05
CA GLY A 139 -22.27 12.19 -10.85
C GLY A 139 -22.52 11.18 -9.72
N LEU A 140 -21.56 11.00 -8.81
CA LEU A 140 -21.75 10.13 -7.63
C LEU A 140 -22.90 10.61 -6.71
N ASP A 141 -23.25 11.89 -6.78
CA ASP A 141 -24.40 12.52 -6.12
C ASP A 141 -25.74 12.29 -6.85
N GLY A 142 -25.71 11.62 -8.01
CA GLY A 142 -26.87 11.39 -8.87
C GLY A 142 -27.15 12.48 -9.90
N SER A 143 -26.41 13.58 -9.88
CA SER A 143 -26.59 14.71 -10.80
C SER A 143 -26.12 14.39 -12.23
N GLY A 144 -26.59 15.18 -13.20
CA GLY A 144 -26.11 15.14 -14.59
C GLY A 144 -26.25 13.78 -15.28
N SER A 145 -27.25 12.99 -14.90
CA SER A 145 -27.53 11.67 -15.47
C SER A 145 -27.70 11.72 -16.99
N ALA A 146 -26.97 10.89 -17.71
CA ALA A 146 -26.97 10.82 -19.17
C ALA A 146 -26.92 9.38 -19.67
N ASP A 147 -27.87 9.03 -20.54
CA ASP A 147 -27.84 7.78 -21.30
C ASP A 147 -26.83 7.92 -22.45
N LEU A 148 -25.65 7.33 -22.27
CA LEU A 148 -24.61 7.31 -23.29
C LEU A 148 -24.94 6.33 -24.41
N LEU A 149 -25.64 5.25 -24.05
CA LEU A 149 -26.22 4.28 -24.96
C LEU A 149 -27.51 3.73 -24.36
N ASN A 150 -28.53 3.55 -25.20
CA ASN A 150 -29.70 2.74 -24.89
C ASN A 150 -30.18 2.10 -26.20
N THR A 151 -29.94 0.80 -26.37
CA THR A 151 -30.16 0.10 -27.65
C THR A 151 -30.73 -1.30 -27.46
N THR A 152 -31.61 -1.72 -28.36
CA THR A 152 -32.05 -3.12 -28.51
C THR A 152 -31.16 -3.91 -29.47
N ASN A 153 -30.29 -3.23 -30.22
CA ASN A 153 -29.42 -3.81 -31.24
C ASN A 153 -27.96 -3.81 -30.72
N ALA A 154 -27.68 -4.63 -29.71
CA ALA A 154 -26.31 -4.76 -29.19
C ALA A 154 -25.36 -5.34 -30.28
N PRO A 155 -24.09 -4.88 -30.35
CA PRO A 155 -23.15 -5.33 -31.39
C PRO A 155 -22.92 -6.85 -31.34
N ASN A 156 -22.97 -7.54 -32.49
CA ASN A 156 -22.79 -8.99 -32.55
C ASN A 156 -21.32 -9.45 -32.73
N ALA A 157 -20.40 -8.50 -32.79
CA ALA A 157 -18.95 -8.69 -32.81
C ALA A 157 -18.32 -7.70 -31.84
N TRP A 158 -17.10 -7.99 -31.37
CA TRP A 158 -16.35 -7.08 -30.51
C TRP A 158 -16.24 -5.70 -31.15
N THR A 159 -16.87 -4.72 -30.51
CA THR A 159 -16.97 -3.35 -31.01
C THR A 159 -16.60 -2.39 -29.89
N GLU A 160 -15.66 -1.48 -30.16
CA GLU A 160 -15.36 -0.36 -29.26
C GLU A 160 -16.48 0.67 -29.34
N LEU A 161 -17.10 0.95 -28.20
CA LEU A 161 -18.05 2.02 -28.02
C LEU A 161 -17.35 3.19 -27.33
N VAL A 162 -17.41 4.38 -27.94
CA VAL A 162 -16.72 5.58 -27.44
C VAL A 162 -17.74 6.66 -27.14
N PHE A 163 -17.69 7.19 -25.92
CA PHE A 163 -18.60 8.21 -25.43
C PHE A 163 -17.83 9.38 -24.84
N ASN A 164 -18.47 10.55 -24.88
CA ASN A 164 -18.03 11.74 -24.14
C ASN A 164 -19.06 12.03 -23.05
N TYR A 165 -18.58 12.29 -21.84
CA TYR A 165 -19.42 12.67 -20.72
C TYR A 165 -18.80 13.89 -20.02
N THR A 166 -19.60 14.92 -19.74
CA THR A 166 -19.12 16.10 -19.03
C THR A 166 -19.39 15.94 -17.55
N VAL A 167 -18.35 16.07 -16.72
CA VAL A 167 -18.47 16.01 -15.27
C VAL A 167 -19.44 17.10 -14.81
N PRO A 168 -20.52 16.76 -14.08
CA PRO A 168 -21.54 17.73 -13.70
C PRO A 168 -20.98 18.93 -12.92
N ASN A 169 -21.53 20.12 -13.17
CA ASN A 169 -21.15 21.35 -12.46
C ASN A 169 -21.59 21.37 -10.98
N SER A 170 -22.40 20.40 -10.54
CA SER A 170 -22.73 20.23 -9.11
C SER A 170 -21.51 19.88 -8.25
N ASN A 171 -20.36 19.64 -8.89
CA ASN A 171 -19.12 19.21 -8.28
C ASN A 171 -19.27 17.86 -7.56
N PRO A 172 -19.69 16.81 -8.29
CA PRO A 172 -19.78 15.49 -7.68
C PRO A 172 -18.36 15.05 -7.30
N GLN A 173 -18.23 14.31 -6.21
CA GLN A 173 -16.95 13.74 -5.74
C GLN A 173 -16.34 12.71 -6.72
N GLY A 174 -16.90 12.57 -7.92
CA GLY A 174 -16.57 11.57 -8.92
C GLY A 174 -17.73 11.26 -9.86
N VAL A 175 -17.57 10.23 -10.68
CA VAL A 175 -18.55 9.76 -11.67
C VAL A 175 -18.88 8.30 -11.44
N ARG A 176 -20.15 7.95 -11.63
CA ARG A 176 -20.65 6.59 -11.72
C ARG A 176 -20.93 6.23 -13.17
N LEU A 177 -20.45 5.08 -13.59
CA LEU A 177 -20.83 4.44 -14.85
C LEU A 177 -21.60 3.15 -14.51
N GLU A 178 -22.67 2.87 -15.26
CA GLU A 178 -23.50 1.68 -15.10
C GLU A 178 -23.68 0.99 -16.45
N LEU A 179 -23.34 -0.29 -16.51
CA LEU A 179 -23.66 -1.19 -17.62
C LEU A 179 -24.90 -1.97 -17.23
N ILE A 180 -25.99 -1.81 -17.97
CA ILE A 180 -27.28 -2.40 -17.65
C ILE A 180 -27.73 -3.29 -18.80
N VAL A 181 -27.99 -4.54 -18.47
CA VAL A 181 -28.48 -5.59 -19.36
C VAL A 181 -29.91 -5.88 -18.96
N ARG A 182 -30.86 -5.51 -19.82
CA ARG A 182 -32.28 -5.69 -19.56
C ARG A 182 -32.85 -6.77 -20.45
N SER A 183 -33.44 -7.77 -19.82
CA SER A 183 -34.34 -8.73 -20.45
C SER A 183 -35.77 -8.16 -20.40
N ASN A 184 -36.46 -8.10 -21.54
CA ASN A 184 -37.81 -7.55 -21.58
C ASN A 184 -38.87 -8.60 -21.24
N THR A 185 -40.10 -8.13 -21.01
CA THR A 185 -41.26 -8.99 -20.79
C THR A 185 -41.45 -9.96 -21.98
N GLY A 186 -41.78 -11.21 -21.67
CA GLY A 186 -41.94 -12.31 -22.62
C GLY A 186 -40.70 -13.21 -22.72
N VAL A 187 -40.61 -13.94 -23.82
CA VAL A 187 -39.43 -14.76 -24.16
C VAL A 187 -38.28 -13.82 -24.49
N SER A 188 -37.18 -13.95 -23.78
CA SER A 188 -35.96 -13.18 -23.99
C SER A 188 -34.74 -14.06 -23.72
N SER A 189 -33.71 -13.88 -24.55
CA SER A 189 -32.46 -14.61 -24.43
C SER A 189 -31.30 -13.76 -24.93
N GLY A 190 -30.11 -14.06 -24.47
CA GLY A 190 -28.92 -13.38 -24.94
C GLY A 190 -27.71 -13.66 -24.07
N VAL A 191 -26.56 -13.43 -24.68
CA VAL A 191 -25.27 -13.33 -24.02
C VAL A 191 -24.70 -11.97 -24.36
N ILE A 192 -24.12 -11.29 -23.39
CA ILE A 192 -23.34 -10.07 -23.61
C ILE A 192 -22.03 -10.15 -22.87
N ARG A 193 -20.99 -9.63 -23.50
CA ARG A 193 -19.63 -9.53 -22.97
C ARG A 193 -19.19 -8.08 -22.93
N PHE A 194 -18.50 -7.73 -21.86
CA PHE A 194 -17.85 -6.44 -21.64
C PHE A 194 -16.37 -6.65 -21.42
N ASP A 195 -15.55 -5.82 -22.06
CA ASP A 195 -14.11 -5.85 -21.90
C ASP A 195 -13.50 -4.46 -22.14
N LYS A 196 -12.24 -4.28 -21.75
CA LYS A 196 -11.36 -3.13 -22.03
C LYS A 196 -12.06 -1.79 -21.87
N LEU A 197 -12.38 -1.46 -20.63
CA LEU A 197 -12.92 -0.18 -20.22
C LEU A 197 -11.79 0.82 -19.92
N GLU A 198 -11.84 1.98 -20.58
CA GLU A 198 -10.95 3.10 -20.32
C GLU A 198 -11.74 4.38 -20.09
N VAL A 199 -11.38 5.13 -19.05
CA VAL A 199 -11.94 6.46 -18.79
C VAL A 199 -10.80 7.44 -18.67
N THR A 200 -10.70 8.40 -19.58
CA THR A 200 -9.60 9.38 -19.61
C THR A 200 -10.14 10.81 -19.58
N GLY A 201 -9.41 11.70 -18.93
CA GLY A 201 -9.71 13.13 -18.85
C GLY A 201 -8.58 13.98 -19.45
N SER A 202 -8.46 15.22 -18.97
CA SER A 202 -7.42 16.16 -19.41
C SER A 202 -6.03 15.86 -18.81
N GLN A 203 -5.98 15.19 -17.66
CA GLN A 203 -4.77 15.02 -16.88
C GLN A 203 -3.87 13.92 -17.43
N ARG A 204 -2.56 14.15 -17.32
CA ARG A 204 -1.51 13.21 -17.74
C ARG A 204 -0.77 12.64 -16.56
N TRP A 205 -0.31 11.41 -16.72
CA TRP A 205 0.56 10.76 -15.78
C TRP A 205 1.86 11.55 -15.63
N ARG A 206 2.37 11.66 -14.40
CA ARG A 206 3.66 12.26 -14.13
C ARG A 206 4.56 11.19 -13.54
N PRO A 207 5.79 10.99 -14.07
CA PRO A 207 6.72 10.05 -13.49
C PRO A 207 7.07 10.40 -12.04
N HIS A 208 7.34 9.37 -11.25
CA HIS A 208 7.89 9.49 -9.90
C HIS A 208 9.25 10.22 -9.93
N GLN A 209 9.47 11.13 -8.98
CA GLN A 209 10.75 11.84 -8.85
C GLN A 209 11.76 10.99 -8.04
N PRO A 210 13.00 10.82 -8.51
CA PRO A 210 14.01 10.09 -7.74
C PRO A 210 14.27 10.71 -6.37
N ARG A 211 14.39 9.87 -5.33
CA ARG A 211 14.68 10.28 -3.94
C ARG A 211 15.77 9.43 -3.30
N SER A 212 16.30 9.93 -2.19
CA SER A 212 17.41 9.34 -1.43
C SER A 212 17.04 8.10 -0.61
N LEU A 213 15.74 7.80 -0.51
CA LEU A 213 15.18 6.72 0.28
C LEU A 213 13.99 6.10 -0.44
N ARG A 214 13.64 4.86 -0.12
CA ARG A 214 12.38 4.26 -0.59
C ARG A 214 11.33 4.32 0.52
N ILE A 215 10.08 4.63 0.19
CA ILE A 215 8.99 4.67 1.18
C ILE A 215 7.92 3.64 0.91
N ALA A 216 7.32 3.20 2.02
CA ALA A 216 6.20 2.30 2.08
C ALA A 216 5.01 2.95 2.82
N ALA A 217 3.80 2.62 2.41
CA ALA A 217 2.58 2.90 3.17
C ALA A 217 1.50 1.87 2.88
N PRO A 218 0.53 1.69 3.79
CA PRO A 218 -0.71 1.05 3.42
C PRO A 218 -1.52 1.97 2.48
N TYR A 219 -2.21 1.38 1.52
CA TYR A 219 -3.25 2.04 0.75
C TYR A 219 -4.52 1.19 0.78
N TYR A 220 -5.59 1.80 1.30
CA TYR A 220 -6.92 1.26 1.39
C TYR A 220 -7.89 2.33 0.94
N SER A 221 -8.63 2.09 -0.15
CA SER A 221 -9.56 3.08 -0.72
C SER A 221 -10.72 3.44 0.22
N TRP A 222 -11.00 2.65 1.26
CA TRP A 222 -11.99 2.97 2.28
C TRP A 222 -11.45 3.82 3.44
N ALA A 223 -10.12 3.95 3.58
CA ALA A 223 -9.51 4.77 4.62
C ALA A 223 -9.60 6.25 4.26
N GLU A 224 -10.16 7.05 5.17
CA GLU A 224 -10.37 8.49 4.98
C GLU A 224 -9.07 9.23 4.70
N GLU A 225 -7.99 8.78 5.34
CA GLU A 225 -6.67 9.38 5.31
C GLU A 225 -6.03 9.36 3.91
N ASN A 226 -6.37 8.34 3.10
CA ASN A 226 -5.95 8.25 1.70
C ASN A 226 -6.70 9.22 0.80
N GLN A 227 -7.90 9.64 1.20
CA GLN A 227 -8.83 10.42 0.39
C GLN A 227 -9.16 9.74 -0.95
N ARG A 228 -9.01 8.41 -1.07
CA ARG A 228 -9.18 7.64 -2.32
C ARG A 228 -8.25 8.02 -3.47
N ASP A 229 -7.13 8.68 -3.17
CA ASP A 229 -6.22 9.27 -4.16
C ASP A 229 -5.15 8.29 -4.61
N TRP A 230 -5.56 7.21 -5.29
CA TRP A 230 -4.63 6.20 -5.79
C TRP A 230 -3.56 6.79 -6.72
N VAL A 231 -3.84 7.90 -7.43
CA VAL A 231 -2.88 8.54 -8.33
C VAL A 231 -1.70 9.09 -7.53
N TYR A 232 -1.96 9.82 -6.43
CA TYR A 232 -0.91 10.27 -5.53
C TYR A 232 -0.12 9.08 -4.97
N TYR A 233 -0.79 8.07 -4.42
CA TYR A 233 -0.11 6.94 -3.78
C TYR A 233 0.75 6.14 -4.76
N ALA A 234 0.23 5.84 -5.95
CA ALA A 234 1.00 5.14 -6.98
C ALA A 234 2.21 5.96 -7.45
N ARG A 235 2.13 7.29 -7.51
CA ARG A 235 3.27 8.14 -7.88
C ARG A 235 4.29 8.27 -6.78
N GLU A 236 3.85 8.47 -5.55
CA GLU A 236 4.71 8.91 -4.48
C GLU A 236 5.29 7.78 -3.64
N PHE A 237 4.86 6.52 -3.78
CA PHE A 237 5.39 5.41 -3.00
C PHE A 237 6.16 4.39 -3.86
N ASP A 238 7.08 3.66 -3.23
CA ASP A 238 7.86 2.59 -3.87
C ASP A 238 7.33 1.20 -3.51
N LEU A 239 6.60 1.11 -2.40
CA LEU A 239 5.97 -0.11 -1.91
C LEU A 239 4.61 0.23 -1.29
N LEU A 240 3.55 -0.49 -1.66
CA LEU A 240 2.22 -0.33 -1.07
C LEU A 240 1.68 -1.62 -0.48
N LEU A 241 1.17 -1.54 0.75
CA LEU A 241 0.38 -2.61 1.37
C LEU A 241 -1.09 -2.36 1.04
N ALA A 242 -1.72 -3.20 0.23
CA ALA A 242 -3.04 -2.91 -0.33
C ALA A 242 -3.92 -4.16 -0.45
N THR A 243 -5.23 -3.96 -0.66
CA THR A 243 -6.14 -5.05 -1.03
C THR A 243 -5.98 -5.42 -2.49
N TRP A 244 -6.55 -6.56 -2.91
CA TRP A 244 -6.55 -6.97 -4.31
C TRP A 244 -7.14 -5.91 -5.25
N ASP A 245 -8.32 -5.37 -4.90
CA ASP A 245 -8.98 -4.28 -5.64
C ASP A 245 -8.05 -3.08 -5.85
N ASP A 246 -7.33 -2.69 -4.79
CA ASP A 246 -6.53 -1.47 -4.78
C ASP A 246 -5.21 -1.65 -5.55
N ILE A 247 -4.58 -2.84 -5.51
CA ILE A 247 -3.33 -3.14 -6.25
C ILE A 247 -3.51 -2.94 -7.76
N LYS A 248 -4.65 -3.36 -8.32
CA LYS A 248 -4.94 -3.18 -9.74
C LYS A 248 -4.90 -1.71 -10.15
N ALA A 249 -5.50 -0.85 -9.32
CA ALA A 249 -5.47 0.59 -9.55
C ALA A 249 -4.05 1.16 -9.51
N LEU A 250 -3.28 0.75 -8.50
CA LEU A 250 -1.94 1.27 -8.23
C LEU A 250 -0.93 0.87 -9.32
N ARG A 251 -1.05 -0.32 -9.92
CA ARG A 251 -0.11 -0.80 -10.94
C ARG A 251 -0.38 -0.30 -12.35
N THR A 252 -1.57 0.24 -12.63
CA THR A 252 -1.96 0.59 -14.02
C THR A 252 -0.95 1.52 -14.70
N HIS A 253 -0.37 2.49 -13.98
CA HIS A 253 0.66 3.41 -14.51
C HIS A 253 2.04 3.22 -13.87
N ARG A 254 2.21 2.22 -13.01
CA ARG A 254 3.44 1.91 -12.26
C ARG A 254 3.64 0.40 -12.16
N SER A 255 4.02 -0.21 -13.28
CA SER A 255 4.31 -1.65 -13.31
C SER A 255 5.49 -2.03 -12.40
N ASP A 256 6.35 -1.07 -12.06
CA ASP A 256 7.52 -1.20 -11.18
C ASP A 256 7.21 -1.06 -9.67
N LEU A 257 6.01 -0.60 -9.30
CA LEU A 257 5.60 -0.45 -7.90
C LEU A 257 5.52 -1.81 -7.23
N LEU A 258 6.18 -1.96 -6.08
CA LEU A 258 6.14 -3.19 -5.30
C LEU A 258 4.84 -3.26 -4.49
N ASN A 259 4.02 -4.28 -4.74
CA ASN A 259 2.73 -4.44 -4.06
C ASN A 259 2.76 -5.61 -3.08
N VAL A 260 2.25 -5.33 -1.89
CA VAL A 260 2.24 -6.24 -0.75
C VAL A 260 0.80 -6.53 -0.37
N TYR A 261 0.43 -7.81 -0.36
CA TYR A 261 -0.87 -8.24 0.14
C TYR A 261 -0.72 -8.94 1.49
N TYR A 262 -1.64 -8.63 2.40
CA TYR A 262 -1.64 -9.11 3.78
C TYR A 262 -2.48 -10.39 3.92
N TYR A 263 -1.91 -11.41 4.56
CA TYR A 263 -2.65 -12.56 5.09
C TYR A 263 -2.34 -12.74 6.57
N ASN A 264 -3.32 -13.19 7.35
CA ASN A 264 -3.02 -13.70 8.67
C ASN A 264 -2.54 -15.15 8.57
N LEU A 265 -1.34 -15.43 9.08
CA LEU A 265 -0.70 -16.72 8.87
C LEU A 265 -1.29 -17.83 9.75
N ILE A 266 -1.75 -17.50 10.96
CA ILE A 266 -2.12 -18.51 11.96
C ILE A 266 -3.54 -18.36 12.52
N TYR A 267 -4.22 -17.25 12.26
CA TYR A 267 -5.55 -17.00 12.80
C TYR A 267 -6.64 -17.15 11.75
N SER A 268 -7.80 -17.55 12.27
CA SER A 268 -9.08 -17.36 11.62
C SER A 268 -9.95 -16.37 12.40
N PHE A 269 -10.81 -15.62 11.71
CA PHE A 269 -11.55 -14.48 12.26
C PHE A 269 -13.04 -14.78 12.44
N ARG A 270 -13.53 -14.68 13.68
CA ARG A 270 -14.95 -14.75 14.00
C ARG A 270 -15.61 -13.38 13.85
N THR A 271 -16.31 -13.17 12.75
CA THR A 271 -16.97 -11.89 12.42
C THR A 271 -18.47 -11.89 12.75
N PRO A 272 -19.05 -10.78 13.26
CA PRO A 272 -20.47 -10.75 13.67
C PRO A 272 -21.47 -11.15 12.58
N ASN A 273 -21.15 -10.85 11.32
CA ASN A 273 -22.03 -11.08 10.17
C ASN A 273 -21.75 -12.40 9.44
N ARG A 274 -20.94 -13.30 10.03
CA ARG A 274 -20.51 -14.56 9.40
C ARG A 274 -19.82 -14.38 8.05
N THR A 275 -19.13 -13.26 7.87
CA THR A 275 -18.33 -12.98 6.68
C THR A 275 -16.94 -13.61 6.82
N TRP A 276 -16.43 -14.17 5.74
CA TRP A 276 -15.05 -14.61 5.68
C TRP A 276 -14.20 -13.47 5.11
N GLU A 277 -13.30 -12.91 5.92
CA GLU A 277 -12.43 -11.83 5.48
C GLU A 277 -11.40 -12.30 4.45
N GLN A 278 -11.10 -11.50 3.42
CA GLN A 278 -10.15 -11.87 2.36
C GLN A 278 -8.73 -12.22 2.85
N ARG A 279 -8.38 -11.81 4.08
CA ARG A 279 -7.09 -12.05 4.72
C ARG A 279 -7.06 -13.27 5.65
N ASP A 280 -8.21 -13.91 5.86
CA ASP A 280 -8.35 -15.15 6.63
C ASP A 280 -8.11 -16.34 5.70
N LEU A 281 -7.08 -17.14 5.98
CA LEU A 281 -6.75 -18.31 5.14
C LEU A 281 -7.58 -19.55 5.46
N PHE A 282 -8.35 -19.54 6.54
CA PHE A 282 -8.99 -20.74 7.08
C PHE A 282 -10.52 -20.66 7.00
N GLY A 283 -11.10 -19.51 7.35
CA GLY A 283 -12.54 -19.26 7.35
C GLY A 283 -13.25 -19.80 8.58
N TYR A 284 -13.37 -18.96 9.61
CA TYR A 284 -13.70 -19.39 10.98
C TYR A 284 -14.96 -20.25 11.04
N TYR A 285 -16.06 -19.78 10.45
CA TYR A 285 -17.37 -20.45 10.50
C TYR A 285 -17.42 -21.77 9.72
N TYR A 286 -16.59 -21.90 8.69
CA TYR A 286 -16.47 -23.15 7.96
C TYR A 286 -15.68 -24.18 8.80
N CYS A 287 -14.52 -23.78 9.32
CA CYS A 287 -13.72 -24.65 10.19
C CYS A 287 -14.45 -25.01 11.48
N ASP A 288 -15.17 -24.08 12.12
CA ASP A 288 -15.89 -24.33 13.36
C ASP A 288 -16.92 -25.47 13.22
N ARG A 289 -17.55 -25.55 12.05
CA ARG A 289 -18.58 -26.54 11.73
C ARG A 289 -17.99 -27.87 11.27
N ASN A 290 -17.02 -27.81 10.36
CA ASN A 290 -16.55 -28.99 9.61
C ASN A 290 -15.24 -29.55 10.16
N HIS A 291 -14.41 -28.72 10.79
CA HIS A 291 -13.07 -29.04 11.27
C HIS A 291 -12.77 -28.39 12.64
N PRO A 292 -13.60 -28.61 13.68
CA PRO A 292 -13.37 -28.02 15.00
C PRO A 292 -12.04 -28.47 15.62
N ASP A 293 -11.47 -29.58 15.15
CA ASP A 293 -10.16 -30.14 15.52
C ASP A 293 -8.97 -29.36 14.93
N TRP A 294 -9.21 -28.48 13.94
CA TRP A 294 -8.18 -27.61 13.38
C TRP A 294 -7.90 -26.39 14.23
N PHE A 295 -8.70 -26.11 15.26
CA PHE A 295 -8.39 -25.02 16.19
C PHE A 295 -7.32 -25.46 17.19
N LEU A 296 -6.32 -24.61 17.40
CA LEU A 296 -5.26 -24.87 18.34
C LEU A 296 -5.77 -24.65 19.78
N LEU A 297 -5.56 -25.65 20.64
CA LEU A 297 -6.00 -25.61 22.04
C LEU A 297 -4.89 -25.14 22.97
N ASN A 298 -5.28 -24.37 23.99
CA ASN A 298 -4.44 -24.03 25.14
C ASN A 298 -4.48 -25.14 26.20
N ILE A 299 -3.59 -25.09 27.21
CA ILE A 299 -3.48 -26.13 28.25
C ILE A 299 -4.77 -26.41 29.02
N TYR A 300 -5.74 -25.49 29.02
CA TYR A 300 -7.04 -25.65 29.67
C TYR A 300 -8.08 -26.33 28.77
N GLY A 301 -7.72 -26.74 27.55
CA GLY A 301 -8.64 -27.33 26.58
C GLY A 301 -9.49 -26.31 25.81
N ASN A 302 -9.26 -25.01 26.02
CA ASN A 302 -9.96 -23.95 25.29
C ASN A 302 -9.22 -23.61 24.00
N ARG A 303 -9.93 -23.15 22.96
CA ARG A 303 -9.29 -22.60 21.76
C ARG A 303 -8.39 -21.43 22.15
N GLN A 304 -7.14 -21.42 21.68
CA GLN A 304 -6.27 -20.28 21.87
C GLN A 304 -6.80 -19.12 21.02
N GLN A 305 -6.99 -17.97 21.67
CA GLN A 305 -7.47 -16.76 21.01
C GLN A 305 -6.52 -15.58 21.29
N PHE A 306 -6.53 -14.61 20.38
CA PHE A 306 -5.96 -13.29 20.58
C PHE A 306 -7.08 -12.26 20.43
N GLY A 307 -7.23 -11.38 21.43
CA GLY A 307 -8.41 -10.51 21.50
C GLY A 307 -9.70 -11.31 21.65
N SER A 308 -10.78 -10.85 21.02
CA SER A 308 -12.13 -11.39 21.15
C SER A 308 -12.63 -12.18 19.93
N ASP A 309 -11.89 -12.12 18.82
CA ASP A 309 -12.35 -12.56 17.50
C ASP A 309 -11.33 -13.39 16.71
N ARG A 310 -10.05 -13.44 17.10
CA ARG A 310 -9.00 -14.19 16.39
C ARG A 310 -8.70 -15.51 17.08
N TYR A 311 -8.85 -16.62 16.35
CA TYR A 311 -8.68 -17.98 16.88
C TYR A 311 -7.53 -18.69 16.18
N ALA A 312 -6.54 -19.13 16.97
CA ALA A 312 -5.34 -19.76 16.44
C ALA A 312 -5.70 -21.10 15.82
N MET A 313 -5.20 -21.34 14.61
CA MET A 313 -5.35 -22.58 13.88
C MET A 313 -4.13 -23.46 14.11
N ASP A 314 -4.35 -24.77 14.12
CA ASP A 314 -3.30 -25.77 14.28
C ASP A 314 -2.51 -25.92 12.98
N ILE A 315 -1.59 -24.99 12.71
CA ILE A 315 -0.77 -24.98 11.47
C ILE A 315 0.18 -26.19 11.33
N GLY A 316 0.37 -26.98 12.40
CA GLY A 316 1.11 -28.24 12.32
C GLY A 316 0.22 -29.44 11.99
N ASN A 317 -1.11 -29.30 12.00
CA ASN A 317 -2.02 -30.26 11.37
C ASN A 317 -1.83 -30.19 9.85
N PRO A 318 -1.46 -31.29 9.18
CA PRO A 318 -1.21 -31.29 7.73
C PRO A 318 -2.41 -30.82 6.90
N GLN A 319 -3.64 -31.16 7.31
CA GLN A 319 -4.85 -30.79 6.56
C GLN A 319 -5.16 -29.29 6.71
N ALA A 320 -5.09 -28.74 7.92
CA ALA A 320 -5.28 -27.31 8.15
C ALA A 320 -4.24 -26.47 7.41
N SER A 321 -2.98 -26.93 7.42
CA SER A 321 -1.87 -26.28 6.72
C SER A 321 -2.03 -26.33 5.20
N ALA A 322 -2.44 -27.48 4.65
CA ALA A 322 -2.70 -27.63 3.21
C ALA A 322 -3.90 -26.80 2.75
N TRP A 323 -4.96 -26.71 3.56
CA TRP A 323 -6.12 -25.85 3.31
C TRP A 323 -5.74 -24.38 3.16
N ALA A 324 -4.98 -23.86 4.14
CA ALA A 324 -4.51 -22.48 4.09
C ALA A 324 -3.62 -22.22 2.86
N ALA A 325 -2.71 -23.14 2.55
CA ALA A 325 -1.85 -23.02 1.36
C ALA A 325 -2.66 -23.04 0.06
N GLN A 326 -3.62 -23.95 -0.07
CA GLN A 326 -4.53 -24.01 -1.22
C GLN A 326 -5.32 -22.71 -1.39
N ASN A 327 -5.84 -22.12 -0.30
CA ASN A 327 -6.59 -20.87 -0.37
C ASN A 327 -5.74 -19.68 -0.83
N VAL A 328 -4.47 -19.61 -0.41
CA VAL A 328 -3.51 -18.64 -0.99
C VAL A 328 -3.32 -18.93 -2.47
N GLY A 329 -3.08 -20.17 -2.86
CA GLY A 329 -2.87 -20.57 -4.26
C GLY A 329 -4.04 -20.20 -5.18
N LEU A 330 -5.28 -20.47 -4.74
CA LEU A 330 -6.50 -20.10 -5.47
C LEU A 330 -6.65 -18.58 -5.60
N SER A 331 -6.40 -17.84 -4.51
CA SER A 331 -6.42 -16.37 -4.55
C SER A 331 -5.38 -15.85 -5.54
N MET A 332 -4.15 -16.37 -5.49
CA MET A 332 -3.10 -15.97 -6.43
C MET A 332 -3.47 -16.31 -7.88
N LEU A 333 -4.10 -17.46 -8.13
CA LEU A 333 -4.47 -17.88 -9.49
C LEU A 333 -5.52 -16.97 -10.14
N TYR A 334 -6.58 -16.66 -9.42
CA TYR A 334 -7.78 -16.07 -10.01
C TYR A 334 -8.06 -14.62 -9.59
N ALA A 335 -7.39 -14.15 -8.53
CA ALA A 335 -7.64 -12.87 -7.89
C ALA A 335 -6.42 -11.93 -7.88
N ASP A 336 -5.30 -12.31 -8.49
CA ASP A 336 -4.04 -11.56 -8.40
C ASP A 336 -3.80 -10.61 -9.60
N PRO A 337 -3.90 -9.27 -9.41
CA PRO A 337 -3.60 -8.26 -10.41
C PRO A 337 -2.12 -7.85 -10.41
N GLY A 338 -1.25 -8.53 -9.66
CA GLY A 338 0.17 -8.25 -9.53
C GLY A 338 0.58 -8.00 -8.08
N VAL A 339 0.53 -9.02 -7.23
CA VAL A 339 1.22 -9.04 -5.94
C VAL A 339 2.65 -9.50 -6.16
N ASP A 340 3.59 -8.79 -5.56
CA ASP A 340 5.01 -9.17 -5.58
C ASP A 340 5.43 -9.79 -4.23
N VAL A 341 4.69 -9.47 -3.17
CA VAL A 341 5.02 -9.86 -1.79
C VAL A 341 3.76 -10.27 -1.03
N ILE A 342 3.81 -11.45 -0.41
CA ILE A 342 2.87 -11.80 0.64
C ILE A 342 3.45 -11.41 2.00
N HIS A 343 2.70 -10.59 2.72
CA HIS A 343 2.96 -10.24 4.11
C HIS A 343 2.13 -11.14 5.02
N PHE A 344 2.82 -12.03 5.73
CA PHE A 344 2.24 -12.93 6.73
C PHE A 344 2.30 -12.31 8.13
N ASP A 345 1.15 -11.83 8.60
CA ASP A 345 1.01 -11.31 9.95
C ASP A 345 0.76 -12.43 10.97
N SER A 346 0.88 -12.08 12.26
CA SER A 346 0.73 -13.00 13.40
C SER A 346 1.74 -14.16 13.43
N PHE A 347 2.79 -14.10 12.62
CA PHE A 347 3.90 -15.05 12.70
C PHE A 347 4.48 -15.12 14.11
N ILE A 348 4.73 -13.95 14.72
CA ILE A 348 5.38 -13.86 16.02
C ILE A 348 4.48 -14.36 17.17
N ASP A 349 3.16 -14.22 17.01
CA ASP A 349 2.17 -14.65 18.01
C ASP A 349 2.27 -16.16 18.28
N PHE A 350 2.61 -16.95 17.25
CA PHE A 350 2.86 -18.38 17.40
C PHE A 350 4.04 -18.71 18.32
N PHE A 351 4.96 -17.76 18.53
CA PHE A 351 6.13 -17.92 19.39
C PHE A 351 5.98 -17.24 20.76
N PHE A 352 4.85 -16.59 21.04
CA PHE A 352 4.61 -16.00 22.34
C PHE A 352 4.49 -17.06 23.44
N LEU A 353 5.32 -16.93 24.47
CA LEU A 353 5.40 -17.92 25.56
C LEU A 353 4.17 -17.92 26.47
N ASN A 354 3.40 -16.82 26.50
CA ASN A 354 2.13 -16.75 27.23
C ASN A 354 0.99 -17.50 26.50
N PHE A 355 1.14 -17.87 25.23
CA PHE A 355 0.25 -18.81 24.58
C PHE A 355 0.63 -20.22 24.99
N LEU A 356 -0.12 -20.79 25.92
CA LEU A 356 0.16 -22.10 26.49
C LEU A 356 -0.43 -23.20 25.60
N PHE A 357 0.17 -23.44 24.43
CA PHE A 357 -0.31 -24.44 23.47
C PHE A 357 -0.13 -25.87 23.98
N GLN A 358 -1.19 -26.70 23.92
CA GLN A 358 -1.10 -28.12 24.28
C GLN A 358 -0.19 -28.91 23.34
N LYS A 359 -0.35 -28.74 22.01
CA LYS A 359 0.41 -29.50 21.00
C LYS A 359 1.84 -28.98 20.79
N TYR A 360 2.07 -27.68 21.04
CA TYR A 360 3.36 -27.02 20.79
C TYR A 360 3.92 -26.32 22.04
N PRO A 361 4.23 -27.07 23.12
CA PRO A 361 4.63 -26.49 24.40
C PRO A 361 6.04 -25.90 24.39
N THR A 362 6.88 -26.22 23.39
CA THR A 362 8.28 -25.78 23.34
C THR A 362 8.56 -24.93 22.10
N ARG A 363 9.60 -24.09 22.16
CA ARG A 363 10.06 -23.31 21.00
C ARG A 363 10.44 -24.22 19.82
N ALA A 364 11.04 -25.38 20.10
CA ALA A 364 11.43 -26.33 19.07
C ALA A 364 10.22 -26.93 18.33
N SER A 365 9.17 -27.34 19.04
CA SER A 365 7.95 -27.88 18.39
C SER A 365 7.22 -26.81 17.60
N ARG A 366 7.22 -25.55 18.07
CA ARG A 366 6.69 -24.41 17.31
C ARG A 366 7.48 -24.11 16.04
N ILE A 367 8.81 -24.11 16.11
CA ILE A 367 9.67 -23.95 14.93
C ILE A 367 9.38 -25.04 13.91
N ALA A 368 9.26 -26.30 14.34
CA ALA A 368 8.98 -27.41 13.44
C ALA A 368 7.60 -27.30 12.74
N ALA A 369 6.56 -26.88 13.46
CA ALA A 369 5.23 -26.67 12.88
C ALA A 369 5.23 -25.51 11.86
N MET A 370 5.80 -24.35 12.24
CA MET A 370 5.89 -23.19 11.36
C MET A 370 6.74 -23.46 10.11
N HIS A 371 7.83 -24.21 10.24
CA HIS A 371 8.67 -24.61 9.12
C HIS A 371 7.89 -25.43 8.08
N LYS A 372 7.14 -26.44 8.51
CA LYS A 372 6.29 -27.23 7.60
C LYS A 372 5.22 -26.37 6.95
N HIS A 373 4.61 -25.46 7.71
CA HIS A 373 3.58 -24.57 7.20
C HIS A 373 4.10 -23.62 6.11
N LEU A 374 5.25 -22.97 6.32
CA LEU A 374 5.87 -22.10 5.32
C LEU A 374 6.35 -22.88 4.08
N ILE A 375 6.84 -24.12 4.24
CA ILE A 375 7.16 -24.99 3.09
C ILE A 375 5.91 -25.25 2.27
N ASN A 376 4.78 -25.58 2.89
CA ASN A 376 3.53 -25.83 2.16
C ASN A 376 3.10 -24.58 1.37
N MET A 377 3.15 -23.40 1.99
CA MET A 377 2.87 -22.13 1.32
C MET A 377 3.80 -21.88 0.13
N ARG A 378 5.11 -22.11 0.29
CA ARG A 378 6.10 -21.97 -0.79
C ARG A 378 5.83 -22.93 -1.93
N ASN A 379 5.56 -24.19 -1.63
CA ASN A 379 5.33 -25.23 -2.63
C ASN A 379 4.09 -24.91 -3.49
N THR A 380 3.04 -24.36 -2.90
CA THR A 380 1.83 -23.96 -3.64
C THR A 380 2.06 -22.77 -4.57
N LEU A 381 3.08 -21.95 -4.34
CA LEU A 381 3.40 -20.77 -5.14
C LEU A 381 4.76 -20.89 -5.84
N ASN A 382 5.29 -22.10 -6.01
CA ASN A 382 6.65 -22.33 -6.50
C ASN A 382 6.88 -21.90 -7.96
N ASP A 383 5.82 -21.83 -8.73
CA ASP A 383 5.77 -21.35 -10.12
C ASP A 383 5.68 -19.83 -10.21
N ARG A 384 5.61 -19.13 -9.06
CA ARG A 384 5.49 -17.68 -8.96
C ARG A 384 6.69 -17.07 -8.24
N ASP A 385 7.13 -15.93 -8.73
CA ASP A 385 8.18 -15.12 -8.08
C ASP A 385 7.59 -14.26 -6.95
N ILE A 386 6.92 -14.90 -5.98
CA ILE A 386 6.31 -14.22 -4.83
C ILE A 386 7.24 -14.26 -3.63
N LYS A 387 7.52 -13.08 -3.09
CA LYS A 387 8.33 -12.93 -1.88
C LYS A 387 7.48 -13.11 -0.63
N PHE A 388 8.01 -13.79 0.38
CA PHE A 388 7.35 -13.90 1.69
C PHE A 388 8.05 -13.01 2.71
N ILE A 389 7.28 -12.12 3.33
CA ILE A 389 7.71 -11.36 4.51
C ILE A 389 6.77 -11.65 5.68
N ILE A 390 7.23 -11.42 6.91
CA ILE A 390 6.38 -11.49 8.11
C ILE A 390 6.39 -10.16 8.86
N ASN A 391 5.39 -9.96 9.73
CA ASN A 391 5.40 -8.91 10.74
C ASN A 391 6.17 -9.36 11.98
N THR A 392 7.11 -8.54 12.47
CA THR A 392 7.76 -8.79 13.77
C THR A 392 6.94 -8.32 14.97
N ALA A 393 5.88 -7.54 14.75
CA ALA A 393 5.19 -6.78 15.78
C ALA A 393 6.22 -6.03 16.67
N SER A 394 5.99 -5.95 17.99
CA SER A 394 6.92 -5.34 18.94
C SER A 394 8.17 -6.17 19.26
N ALA A 395 8.39 -7.33 18.61
CA ALA A 395 9.59 -8.11 18.85
C ALA A 395 10.80 -7.43 18.19
N LEU A 396 11.89 -7.26 18.95
CA LEU A 396 13.11 -6.66 18.45
C LEU A 396 13.64 -7.41 17.24
N TYR A 397 14.14 -6.70 16.23
CA TYR A 397 14.81 -7.31 15.10
C TYR A 397 16.28 -7.61 15.42
N THR A 398 16.53 -8.74 16.09
CA THR A 398 17.87 -9.20 16.50
C THR A 398 18.16 -10.65 16.09
N ARG A 399 19.45 -11.00 16.02
CA ARG A 399 19.94 -12.27 15.46
C ARG A 399 19.41 -13.54 16.17
N ASP A 400 19.02 -13.44 17.42
CA ASP A 400 18.56 -14.53 18.30
C ASP A 400 17.05 -14.84 18.21
N GLN A 401 16.32 -14.05 17.42
CA GLN A 401 14.87 -14.16 17.31
C GLN A 401 14.42 -15.25 16.32
N PRO A 402 13.22 -15.84 16.51
CA PRO A 402 12.69 -16.84 15.59
C PRO A 402 12.63 -16.32 14.14
N HIS A 403 12.11 -15.12 13.91
CA HIS A 403 11.97 -14.58 12.56
C HIS A 403 13.32 -14.42 11.83
N THR A 404 14.40 -14.07 12.53
CA THR A 404 15.73 -13.98 11.89
C THR A 404 16.34 -15.36 11.63
N TYR A 405 15.99 -16.37 12.42
CA TYR A 405 16.29 -17.77 12.10
C TYR A 405 15.60 -18.20 10.79
N PHE A 406 14.29 -17.97 10.64
CA PHE A 406 13.55 -18.34 9.42
C PHE A 406 14.04 -17.58 8.17
N LEU A 407 14.43 -16.31 8.33
CA LEU A 407 15.07 -15.52 7.27
C LEU A 407 16.41 -16.14 6.82
N ARG A 408 17.28 -16.54 7.75
CA ARG A 408 18.58 -17.16 7.44
C ARG A 408 18.44 -18.55 6.81
N GLN A 409 17.38 -19.29 7.15
CA GLN A 409 17.08 -20.58 6.55
C GLN A 409 16.45 -20.47 5.15
N GLY A 410 16.14 -19.25 4.68
CA GLY A 410 15.57 -19.03 3.34
C GLY A 410 14.06 -19.27 3.24
N PHE A 411 13.33 -19.39 4.36
CA PHE A 411 11.87 -19.49 4.32
C PHE A 411 11.19 -18.14 4.10
N LEU A 412 11.87 -17.05 4.47
CA LEU A 412 11.43 -15.68 4.30
C LEU A 412 12.41 -14.93 3.38
N ASP A 413 11.88 -13.99 2.59
CA ASP A 413 12.64 -13.10 1.71
C ASP A 413 12.90 -11.73 2.35
N GLY A 414 12.18 -11.45 3.43
CA GLY A 414 12.21 -10.15 4.08
C GLY A 414 11.32 -10.07 5.31
N LEU A 415 11.22 -8.85 5.84
CA LEU A 415 10.51 -8.56 7.09
C LEU A 415 9.87 -7.17 7.04
N LEU A 416 8.70 -7.05 7.65
CA LEU A 416 8.17 -5.79 8.16
C LEU A 416 8.47 -5.73 9.65
N MET A 417 9.23 -4.73 10.07
CA MET A 417 9.66 -4.56 11.45
C MET A 417 8.98 -3.35 12.04
N GLU A 418 8.30 -3.53 13.17
CA GLU A 418 7.59 -2.46 13.87
C GLU A 418 8.42 -1.95 15.06
N GLU A 419 8.19 -0.70 15.45
CA GLU A 419 8.94 -0.03 16.52
C GLU A 419 10.45 0.05 16.26
N VAL A 420 10.85 0.32 15.01
CA VAL A 420 12.26 0.53 14.67
C VAL A 420 12.65 1.99 14.93
N PHE A 421 13.75 2.21 15.65
CA PHE A 421 14.31 3.51 16.06
C PHE A 421 13.45 4.35 17.02
N THR A 422 12.13 4.40 16.84
CA THR A 422 11.14 5.03 17.72
C THR A 422 9.95 4.09 17.94
N THR A 423 9.16 4.34 18.97
CA THR A 423 7.99 3.52 19.32
C THR A 423 6.77 3.88 18.48
N ILE A 424 5.87 2.91 18.27
CA ILE A 424 4.57 3.15 17.62
C ILE A 424 3.38 2.69 18.47
N TYR A 425 3.57 1.80 19.46
CA TYR A 425 2.50 1.28 20.31
C TYR A 425 2.57 1.71 21.78
N SER A 426 3.68 2.29 22.23
CA SER A 426 3.85 2.66 23.64
C SER A 426 3.71 4.16 23.86
N LEU A 427 2.83 4.54 24.80
CA LEU A 427 2.67 5.92 25.24
C LEU A 427 3.53 6.21 26.50
N PRO A 428 4.20 7.37 26.58
CA PRO A 428 4.32 8.37 25.51
C PRO A 428 5.19 7.86 24.35
N ALA A 429 4.85 8.28 23.12
CA ALA A 429 5.66 8.01 21.95
C ALA A 429 7.11 8.47 22.20
N GLY A 430 8.10 7.66 21.84
CA GLY A 430 9.48 7.93 22.24
C GLY A 430 10.54 7.19 21.46
N PHE A 431 11.79 7.36 21.91
CA PHE A 431 12.97 6.75 21.29
C PHE A 431 13.26 5.39 21.91
N LEU A 432 13.78 4.47 21.09
CA LEU A 432 14.29 3.21 21.61
C LEU A 432 15.53 3.40 22.50
N PRO A 433 15.77 2.52 23.48
CA PRO A 433 17.07 2.39 24.14
C PRO A 433 18.20 2.16 23.14
N PHE A 434 19.41 2.65 23.46
CA PHE A 434 20.57 2.52 22.56
C PHE A 434 20.84 1.07 22.13
N THR A 435 20.79 0.11 23.06
CA THR A 435 21.04 -1.31 22.78
C THR A 435 20.04 -1.88 21.78
N SER A 436 18.75 -1.55 21.92
CA SER A 436 17.71 -1.95 20.97
C SER A 436 17.90 -1.26 19.62
N TRP A 437 18.21 0.04 19.62
CA TRP A 437 18.49 0.81 18.40
C TRP A 437 19.69 0.24 17.63
N GLU A 438 20.80 -0.04 18.33
CA GLU A 438 22.03 -0.57 17.73
C GLU A 438 21.83 -2.01 17.24
N GLY A 439 21.17 -2.87 18.03
CA GLY A 439 20.85 -4.24 17.65
C GLY A 439 20.01 -4.31 16.37
N GLN A 440 18.98 -3.45 16.26
CA GLN A 440 18.16 -3.36 15.06
C GLN A 440 18.94 -2.81 13.86
N LEU A 441 19.73 -1.74 14.05
CA LEU A 441 20.58 -1.19 12.98
C LEU A 441 21.56 -2.24 12.44
N ASN A 442 22.26 -2.95 13.32
CA ASN A 442 23.22 -3.99 12.93
C ASN A 442 22.55 -5.12 12.15
N THR A 443 21.37 -5.56 12.58
CA THR A 443 20.63 -6.62 11.89
C THR A 443 20.11 -6.15 10.53
N LEU A 444 19.67 -4.89 10.41
CA LEU A 444 19.30 -4.27 9.12
C LEU A 444 20.48 -4.24 8.13
N ILE A 445 21.69 -3.98 8.61
CA ILE A 445 22.91 -3.99 7.79
C ILE A 445 23.28 -5.42 7.39
N GLU A 446 23.25 -6.37 8.33
CA GLU A 446 23.56 -7.79 8.08
C GLU A 446 22.64 -8.36 6.97
N GLN A 447 21.39 -7.94 6.96
CA GLN A 447 20.36 -8.45 6.06
C GLN A 447 20.12 -7.56 4.83
N ARG A 448 21.13 -6.79 4.40
CA ARG A 448 21.09 -5.90 3.23
C ARG A 448 20.52 -6.50 1.93
N PRO A 449 20.77 -7.77 1.59
CA PRO A 449 20.19 -8.36 0.39
C PRO A 449 18.68 -8.62 0.48
N ARG A 450 18.09 -8.60 1.68
CA ARG A 450 16.69 -8.96 1.94
C ARG A 450 15.76 -7.75 1.88
N LEU A 451 14.49 -7.99 1.56
CA LEU A 451 13.44 -6.97 1.61
C LEU A 451 13.21 -6.57 3.08
N ARG A 452 13.30 -5.28 3.38
CA ARG A 452 13.17 -4.74 4.74
C ARG A 452 12.20 -3.57 4.70
N VAL A 453 11.12 -3.66 5.47
CA VAL A 453 10.18 -2.56 5.68
C VAL A 453 10.31 -2.10 7.13
N VAL A 454 10.88 -0.92 7.32
CA VAL A 454 11.16 -0.31 8.63
C VAL A 454 9.97 0.55 9.00
N TYR A 455 9.15 0.07 9.95
CA TYR A 455 8.01 0.82 10.46
C TYR A 455 8.35 1.52 11.78
N THR A 456 8.23 2.85 11.76
CA THR A 456 8.65 3.76 12.81
C THR A 456 7.62 4.88 13.03
N GLY A 457 7.63 5.49 14.21
CA GLY A 457 6.56 6.36 14.71
C GLY A 457 7.02 7.76 15.11
N TYR A 458 6.10 8.72 15.11
CA TYR A 458 6.32 10.02 15.72
C TYR A 458 5.08 10.55 16.45
N ALA A 459 5.29 11.27 17.55
CA ALA A 459 4.23 11.94 18.30
C ALA A 459 3.52 12.99 17.45
N VAL A 460 2.24 13.20 17.70
CA VAL A 460 1.42 14.25 17.07
C VAL A 460 0.77 15.19 18.09
N ARG A 461 0.64 14.79 19.36
CA ARG A 461 0.11 15.68 20.41
C ARG A 461 1.05 16.84 20.72
N ASP A 462 2.35 16.58 20.67
CA ASP A 462 3.39 17.58 20.79
C ASP A 462 4.10 17.69 19.42
N PRO A 463 3.78 18.71 18.61
CA PRO A 463 4.38 18.87 17.29
C PRO A 463 5.91 19.07 17.33
N VAL A 464 6.46 19.63 18.41
CA VAL A 464 7.90 19.88 18.54
C VAL A 464 8.61 18.55 18.80
N GLU A 465 8.11 17.77 19.75
CA GLU A 465 8.65 16.43 20.03
C GLU A 465 8.42 15.48 18.86
N GLY A 466 7.25 15.53 18.25
CA GLY A 466 6.89 14.78 17.04
C GLY A 466 7.85 15.04 15.90
N ARG A 467 8.13 16.31 15.62
CA ARG A 467 9.13 16.69 14.63
C ARG A 467 10.50 16.11 14.99
N ARG A 468 10.92 16.18 16.28
CA ARG A 468 12.21 15.65 16.76
C ARG A 468 12.34 14.16 16.49
N GLN A 469 11.31 13.39 16.84
CA GLN A 469 11.22 11.96 16.62
C GLN A 469 11.26 11.62 15.12
N LYS A 470 10.53 12.38 14.30
CA LYS A 470 10.48 12.20 12.86
C LYS A 470 11.84 12.36 12.19
N ILE A 471 12.58 13.43 12.49
CA ILE A 471 13.91 13.66 11.93
C ILE A 471 14.93 12.64 12.47
N TYR A 472 14.81 12.25 13.75
CA TYR A 472 15.63 11.18 14.32
C TYR A 472 15.40 9.84 13.61
N ALA A 473 14.14 9.46 13.37
CA ALA A 473 13.77 8.22 12.69
C ALA A 473 14.22 8.23 11.23
N LEU A 474 13.99 9.34 10.51
CA LEU A 474 14.43 9.54 9.12
C LEU A 474 15.95 9.43 8.99
N ALA A 475 16.71 10.13 9.83
CA ALA A 475 18.17 10.08 9.80
C ALA A 475 18.70 8.69 10.19
N SER A 476 18.09 8.03 11.18
CA SER A 476 18.42 6.66 11.58
C SER A 476 18.19 5.67 10.42
N PHE A 477 17.08 5.80 9.70
CA PHE A 477 16.81 5.01 8.50
C PHE A 477 17.84 5.29 7.40
N LEU A 478 18.19 6.57 7.16
CA LEU A 478 19.17 6.93 6.14
C LEU A 478 20.55 6.32 6.40
N LEU A 479 20.92 6.02 7.65
CA LEU A 479 22.12 5.22 7.94
C LEU A 479 22.07 3.87 7.22
N CYS A 480 20.94 3.17 7.15
CA CYS A 480 20.82 1.86 6.50
C CYS A 480 19.99 1.87 5.19
N ALA A 481 19.71 3.03 4.61
CA ALA A 481 19.00 3.15 3.34
C ALA A 481 19.74 2.46 2.17
N ASP A 482 19.00 1.70 1.38
CA ASP A 482 19.45 1.05 0.15
C ASP A 482 18.21 0.62 -0.68
N ASN A 483 18.42 -0.06 -1.81
CA ASN A 483 17.33 -0.43 -2.72
C ASN A 483 16.33 -1.47 -2.18
N ASN A 484 16.69 -2.20 -1.12
CA ASN A 484 15.85 -3.25 -0.53
C ASN A 484 15.29 -2.84 0.84
N ASN A 485 15.51 -1.60 1.27
CA ASN A 485 15.04 -1.08 2.55
C ASN A 485 14.04 0.05 2.32
N TYR A 486 12.86 -0.05 2.93
CA TYR A 486 11.73 0.86 2.73
C TYR A 486 11.33 1.45 4.08
N LEU A 487 11.17 2.77 4.12
CA LEU A 487 10.70 3.48 5.30
C LEU A 487 9.18 3.58 5.29
N TYR A 488 8.55 3.02 6.31
CA TYR A 488 7.18 3.33 6.69
C TYR A 488 7.25 4.20 7.95
N LEU A 489 6.96 5.50 7.81
CA LEU A 489 7.01 6.46 8.93
C LEU A 489 5.60 7.04 9.08
N ASP A 490 4.91 6.68 10.16
CA ASP A 490 3.55 7.14 10.47
C ASP A 490 3.51 7.83 11.83
N LYS A 491 2.42 8.54 12.10
CA LYS A 491 2.13 9.02 13.45
C LYS A 491 2.01 7.85 14.42
N HIS A 492 2.28 8.11 15.69
CA HIS A 492 2.15 7.12 16.75
C HIS A 492 0.69 6.63 16.88
N TYR A 493 0.50 5.30 16.97
CA TYR A 493 -0.79 4.62 16.80
C TYR A 493 -1.86 5.11 17.77
N TYR A 494 -1.49 5.34 19.03
CA TYR A 494 -2.42 5.75 20.10
C TYR A 494 -2.35 7.25 20.46
N ASP A 495 -1.51 8.02 19.77
CA ASP A 495 -1.23 9.39 20.20
C ASP A 495 -2.30 10.39 19.73
N ALA A 496 -3.10 10.12 18.69
CA ALA A 496 -4.30 10.93 18.43
C ALA A 496 -5.33 10.18 17.58
N PRO A 497 -6.64 10.48 17.72
CA PRO A 497 -7.68 9.89 16.91
C PRO A 497 -7.45 10.03 15.39
N PRO A 498 -7.94 9.07 14.58
CA PRO A 498 -8.28 7.72 15.03
C PRO A 498 -7.02 7.00 15.51
N ASN A 499 -7.19 6.22 16.58
CA ASN A 499 -6.16 5.39 17.21
C ASN A 499 -5.89 4.15 16.34
N ARG A 500 -5.30 4.37 15.15
CA ARG A 500 -5.00 3.35 14.16
C ARG A 500 -3.86 3.80 13.24
N GLN A 501 -3.21 2.83 12.60
CA GLN A 501 -2.35 3.05 11.44
C GLN A 501 -3.12 3.90 10.43
N ARG A 502 -2.52 5.01 10.03
CA ARG A 502 -3.06 5.83 8.96
C ARG A 502 -2.25 5.56 7.73
N SER A 503 -2.96 5.34 6.63
CA SER A 503 -2.37 5.64 5.35
C SER A 503 -1.98 7.10 5.35
N TRP A 504 -0.68 7.35 5.43
CA TRP A 504 -0.12 8.67 5.66
C TRP A 504 0.32 9.27 4.33
N ARG A 505 0.29 10.61 4.24
CA ARG A 505 0.79 11.34 3.08
C ARG A 505 2.09 12.04 3.45
N PRO A 506 3.21 11.76 2.76
CA PRO A 506 4.43 12.54 2.81
C PRO A 506 4.15 14.03 2.78
N ASP A 507 4.59 14.71 3.86
CA ASP A 507 4.84 16.14 3.80
C ASP A 507 6.24 16.38 3.24
N ALA A 508 6.59 17.66 3.05
CA ALA A 508 7.84 18.08 2.43
C ALA A 508 9.11 17.57 3.13
N ASP A 509 9.00 17.03 4.34
CA ASP A 509 10.16 16.54 5.11
C ASP A 509 10.79 15.28 4.52
N PHE A 510 10.11 14.61 3.59
CA PHE A 510 10.59 13.39 2.94
C PHE A 510 11.31 13.64 1.61
N ASP A 511 11.23 14.87 1.10
CA ASP A 511 11.99 15.32 -0.07
C ASP A 511 13.44 15.60 0.35
N VAL A 512 14.15 14.54 0.73
CA VAL A 512 15.53 14.61 1.21
C VAL A 512 16.48 14.64 0.01
N PRO A 513 17.13 15.77 -0.32
CA PRO A 513 17.88 15.93 -1.57
C PRO A 513 19.33 15.42 -1.48
N LEU A 514 19.57 14.34 -0.72
CA LEU A 514 20.91 13.79 -0.49
C LEU A 514 21.48 13.02 -1.70
N GLY A 515 20.63 12.48 -2.57
CA GLY A 515 21.02 11.58 -3.65
C GLY A 515 21.33 10.17 -3.14
N GLN A 516 22.18 9.44 -3.84
CA GLN A 516 22.57 8.08 -3.46
C GLN A 516 23.69 8.08 -2.40
N PRO A 517 23.75 7.06 -1.53
CA PRO A 517 24.83 6.92 -0.56
C PRO A 517 26.18 6.69 -1.26
N THR A 518 27.22 7.40 -0.85
CA THR A 518 28.57 7.32 -1.42
C THR A 518 29.53 6.47 -0.58
N GLY A 519 29.09 6.04 0.60
CA GLY A 519 29.85 5.19 1.51
C GLY A 519 28.97 4.41 2.47
N GLY A 520 29.61 3.51 3.22
CA GLY A 520 28.99 2.78 4.33
C GLY A 520 28.74 3.66 5.54
N ILE A 521 28.04 3.09 6.53
CA ILE A 521 27.87 3.71 7.85
C ILE A 521 29.22 3.76 8.56
N GLN A 522 29.48 4.86 9.25
CA GLN A 522 30.65 5.06 10.09
C GLN A 522 30.21 5.38 11.52
N VAL A 523 30.98 4.89 12.49
CA VAL A 523 30.84 5.30 13.89
C VAL A 523 32.01 6.22 14.20
N LEU A 524 31.76 7.53 14.22
CA LEU A 524 32.80 8.55 14.38
C LEU A 524 33.31 8.64 15.81
N TYR A 525 32.42 8.41 16.78
CA TYR A 525 32.75 8.40 18.20
C TYR A 525 32.04 7.22 18.85
N ARG A 526 32.76 6.49 19.70
CA ARG A 526 32.26 5.43 20.58
C ARG A 526 33.09 5.46 21.85
N SER A 527 32.46 5.20 23.00
CA SER A 527 33.17 5.09 24.27
C SER A 527 32.79 3.79 24.97
N SER A 528 33.71 3.26 25.78
CA SER A 528 33.41 2.22 26.77
C SER A 528 32.70 2.77 28.00
N ASP A 529 32.76 4.08 28.23
CA ASP A 529 32.34 4.72 29.47
C ASP A 529 30.83 5.04 29.50
N TYR A 530 30.17 4.98 28.35
CA TYR A 530 28.73 5.20 28.19
C TYR A 530 28.19 4.36 27.01
N GLN A 531 26.90 4.07 27.04
CA GLN A 531 26.24 3.33 25.95
C GLN A 531 25.81 4.29 24.84
N GLY A 532 26.65 4.46 23.82
CA GLY A 532 26.32 5.34 22.70
C GLY A 532 27.44 5.58 21.69
N GLY A 533 27.16 6.46 20.74
CA GLY A 533 28.10 6.89 19.72
C GLY A 533 27.54 7.96 18.79
N LEU A 534 28.37 8.48 17.89
CA LEU A 534 27.94 9.33 16.79
C LEU A 534 28.04 8.54 15.48
N TYR A 535 26.89 8.33 14.84
CA TYR A 535 26.78 7.56 13.61
C TYR A 535 26.69 8.53 12.42
N TYR A 536 27.40 8.21 11.34
CA TYR A 536 27.53 9.04 10.15
C TYR A 536 27.30 8.20 8.89
N ARG A 537 26.69 8.81 7.87
CA ARG A 537 26.72 8.24 6.52
C ARG A 537 26.78 9.32 5.44
N PRO A 538 27.72 9.22 4.47
CA PRO A 538 27.84 10.16 3.37
C PRO A 538 26.92 9.80 2.19
N PHE A 539 26.46 10.83 1.50
CA PHE A 539 25.67 10.80 0.28
C PHE A 539 26.25 11.75 -0.77
N GLN A 540 25.78 11.66 -2.01
CA GLN A 540 26.25 12.49 -3.13
C GLN A 540 26.18 13.99 -2.83
N ASN A 541 25.08 14.43 -2.23
CA ASN A 541 24.79 15.83 -1.96
C ASN A 541 24.80 16.16 -0.47
N GLY A 542 25.39 15.35 0.40
CA GLY A 542 25.31 15.62 1.83
C GLY A 542 25.64 14.43 2.72
N PHE A 543 25.16 14.46 3.95
CA PHE A 543 25.35 13.39 4.92
C PHE A 543 24.30 13.44 6.03
N VAL A 544 24.23 12.35 6.80
CA VAL A 544 23.41 12.26 8.02
C VAL A 544 24.27 12.00 9.25
N LEU A 545 23.84 12.55 10.39
CA LEU A 545 24.41 12.33 11.71
C LEU A 545 23.33 11.90 12.68
N VAL A 546 23.58 10.86 13.48
CA VAL A 546 22.65 10.36 14.50
C VAL A 546 23.37 10.15 15.82
N ASN A 547 22.84 10.73 16.89
CA ASN A 547 23.26 10.47 18.27
C ASN A 547 22.18 9.63 18.98
N PRO A 548 22.24 8.28 18.90
CA PRO A 548 21.29 7.40 19.56
C PRO A 548 21.53 7.23 21.07
N THR A 549 22.52 7.93 21.64
CA THR A 549 22.86 7.86 23.06
C THR A 549 21.67 8.28 23.93
N GLY A 550 21.57 7.73 25.14
CA GLY A 550 20.50 8.00 26.11
C GLY A 550 19.43 6.91 26.22
N ASN A 551 18.76 6.89 27.38
CA ASN A 551 17.67 6.00 27.87
C ASN A 551 18.02 4.88 28.88
N ILE A 552 19.01 5.04 29.78
CA ILE A 552 19.11 4.16 30.95
C ILE A 552 19.06 4.98 32.24
N ALA A 553 18.16 4.59 33.15
CA ALA A 553 18.20 5.08 34.52
C ALA A 553 19.40 4.44 35.25
N PRO A 554 20.25 5.22 35.94
CA PRO A 554 20.05 6.62 36.25
C PRO A 554 20.65 7.58 35.18
N ARG A 555 19.89 8.66 34.92
CA ARG A 555 20.03 9.58 33.77
C ARG A 555 21.31 10.44 33.74
N PHE A 556 22.20 10.36 34.72
CA PHE A 556 23.31 11.30 34.89
C PHE A 556 24.66 10.87 34.29
N LYS A 557 24.77 9.67 33.67
CA LYS A 557 26.00 9.21 33.00
C LYS A 557 25.90 8.90 31.51
N ASP A 558 24.72 8.97 30.90
CA ASP A 558 24.48 8.29 29.60
C ASP A 558 24.04 9.22 28.46
N GLY A 559 24.66 10.41 28.36
CA GLY A 559 24.30 11.38 27.34
C GLY A 559 25.52 12.12 26.78
N ALA A 560 26.32 11.45 25.96
CA ALA A 560 27.40 12.14 25.26
C ALA A 560 26.82 13.15 24.27
N VAL A 561 27.25 14.41 24.40
CA VAL A 561 27.04 15.44 23.39
C VAL A 561 28.24 15.43 22.46
N PHE A 562 27.99 15.22 21.17
CA PHE A 562 29.06 15.24 20.18
C PHE A 562 29.14 16.59 19.48
N THR A 563 30.33 16.96 19.05
CA THR A 563 30.55 18.13 18.18
C THR A 563 31.10 17.64 16.85
N TYR A 564 30.45 18.01 15.76
CA TYR A 564 30.92 17.77 14.39
C TYR A 564 31.26 19.11 13.72
N ILE A 565 32.34 19.16 12.94
CA ILE A 565 32.77 20.37 12.23
C ILE A 565 32.44 20.19 10.75
N LEU A 566 31.67 21.11 10.17
CA LEU A 566 31.31 21.06 8.76
C LEU A 566 32.53 21.34 7.87
N ASP A 567 32.71 20.54 6.83
CA ASP A 567 33.80 20.67 5.86
C ASP A 567 33.47 21.62 4.69
N ALA A 568 32.20 21.98 4.53
CA ALA A 568 31.66 22.84 3.48
C ALA A 568 30.40 23.57 3.98
N ASP A 569 29.79 24.36 3.09
CA ASP A 569 28.51 25.01 3.35
C ASP A 569 27.36 24.01 3.15
N TYR A 570 26.53 23.84 4.16
CA TYR A 570 25.38 22.92 4.13
C TYR A 570 24.10 23.58 4.63
N ARG A 571 22.98 23.23 4.01
CA ARG A 571 21.65 23.48 4.59
C ARG A 571 21.23 22.29 5.43
N GLU A 572 20.65 22.58 6.58
CA GLU A 572 20.05 21.56 7.45
C GLU A 572 18.58 21.35 7.07
N LEU A 573 18.15 20.08 6.94
CA LEU A 573 16.76 19.75 6.61
C LEU A 573 15.76 20.25 7.67
N TRP A 574 16.13 20.17 8.95
CA TRP A 574 15.25 20.55 10.06
C TRP A 574 14.90 22.04 10.04
N SER A 575 15.92 22.89 10.04
CA SER A 575 15.78 24.34 10.20
C SER A 575 15.72 25.10 8.88
N GLY A 576 16.15 24.48 7.78
CA GLY A 576 16.41 25.16 6.51
C GLY A 576 17.62 26.10 6.53
N GLN A 577 18.28 26.24 7.69
CA GLN A 577 19.38 27.16 7.91
C GLN A 577 20.62 26.71 7.14
N LEU A 578 21.30 27.67 6.52
CA LEU A 578 22.63 27.50 5.95
C LEU A 578 23.69 27.61 7.04
N PHE A 579 24.57 26.63 7.12
CA PHE A 579 25.72 26.60 8.01
C PHE A 579 27.00 26.65 7.18
N PRO A 580 27.89 27.65 7.39
CA PRO A 580 29.13 27.75 6.63
C PRO A 580 30.14 26.68 7.04
N ALA A 581 31.11 26.42 6.16
CA ALA A 581 32.28 25.59 6.45
C ALA A 581 32.96 26.03 7.77
N GLY A 582 33.40 25.05 8.57
CA GLY A 582 33.97 25.27 9.90
C GLY A 582 32.94 25.43 11.03
N SER A 583 31.65 25.48 10.72
CA SER A 583 30.60 25.49 11.75
C SER A 583 30.69 24.28 12.67
N ARG A 584 30.59 24.52 13.99
CA ARG A 584 30.60 23.47 15.03
C ARG A 584 29.18 23.09 15.41
N ILE A 585 28.72 21.95 14.92
CA ILE A 585 27.38 21.43 15.17
C ILE A 585 27.41 20.55 16.41
N LYS A 586 26.62 20.90 17.43
CA LYS A 586 26.40 20.06 18.61
C LYS A 586 25.21 19.11 18.36
N LEU A 587 25.38 17.84 18.70
CA LEU A 587 24.33 16.83 18.70
C LEU A 587 24.15 16.27 20.10
N TYR A 588 23.02 16.61 20.73
CA TYR A 588 22.61 16.11 22.03
C TYR A 588 22.06 14.67 21.92
N PRO A 589 21.92 13.96 23.05
CA PRO A 589 21.29 12.64 23.07
C PRO A 589 19.92 12.64 22.41
N LYS A 590 19.63 11.61 21.61
CA LYS A 590 18.40 11.46 20.81
C LYS A 590 18.17 12.56 19.77
N GLU A 591 19.23 13.22 19.35
CA GLU A 591 19.19 14.11 18.19
C GLU A 591 19.78 13.47 16.94
N ALA A 592 19.27 13.94 15.79
CA ALA A 592 19.86 13.69 14.50
C ALA A 592 19.87 14.97 13.66
N ARG A 593 20.74 14.99 12.66
CA ARG A 593 20.91 16.10 11.73
C ARG A 593 21.08 15.54 10.32
N ILE A 594 20.41 16.17 9.35
CA ILE A 594 20.49 15.83 7.93
C ILE A 594 20.96 17.09 7.21
N PHE A 595 22.14 17.01 6.59
CA PHE A 595 22.77 18.13 5.90
C PHE A 595 22.87 17.86 4.41
N TYR A 596 22.44 18.81 3.58
CA TYR A 596 22.60 18.77 2.14
C TYR A 596 23.35 19.99 1.62
N ARG A 597 24.17 19.78 0.59
CA ARG A 597 25.04 20.81 -0.01
C ARG A 597 24.18 21.84 -0.73
N GLU A 598 24.51 23.09 -0.53
CA GLU A 598 24.04 24.17 -1.38
C GLU A 598 24.85 24.16 -2.68
N SER A 599 24.48 23.29 -3.63
CA SER A 599 24.96 23.42 -5.00
C SER A 599 24.08 24.43 -5.74
N SER A 600 24.68 25.26 -6.58
CA SER A 600 24.10 26.42 -7.29
C SER A 600 22.99 26.10 -8.32
N GLY A 601 22.23 25.02 -8.14
CA GLY A 601 21.18 24.58 -9.07
C GLY A 601 20.02 23.77 -8.47
N LEU A 602 20.08 23.35 -7.20
CA LEU A 602 18.96 22.65 -6.55
C LEU A 602 18.04 23.67 -5.86
N ARG A 603 17.23 24.38 -6.64
CA ARG A 603 16.04 25.05 -6.08
C ARG A 603 15.03 23.96 -5.70
N MET A 604 14.59 23.97 -4.45
CA MET A 604 13.35 23.31 -4.07
C MET A 604 12.25 23.70 -5.08
N PRO A 605 11.32 22.81 -5.44
CA PRO A 605 10.15 23.22 -6.20
C PRO A 605 9.48 24.40 -5.49
N PRO A 606 8.95 25.40 -6.22
CA PRO A 606 8.19 26.46 -5.58
C PRO A 606 7.10 25.82 -4.72
N SER A 607 6.96 26.28 -3.48
CA SER A 607 5.88 25.92 -2.58
C SER A 607 4.54 26.41 -3.16
N ASN A 608 4.04 25.71 -4.17
CA ASN A 608 2.68 25.93 -4.68
C ASN A 608 1.74 25.07 -3.85
N GLY A 609 1.25 25.64 -2.73
CA GLY A 609 0.23 24.97 -1.91
C GLY A 609 0.03 25.56 -0.52
N GLY A 610 -0.49 26.79 -0.46
CA GLY A 610 -1.24 27.39 0.65
C GLY A 610 -1.17 26.76 2.04
N GLY A 611 -0.10 27.04 2.78
CA GLY A 611 -0.05 26.89 4.23
C GLY A 611 0.57 28.14 4.82
N ARG A 612 -0.23 29.19 5.05
CA ARG A 612 0.24 30.37 5.80
C ARG A 612 0.60 29.91 7.21
N THR A 613 1.89 29.98 7.53
CA THR A 613 2.36 30.12 8.91
C THR A 613 1.73 31.40 9.47
N PRO A 614 1.06 31.39 10.64
CA PRO A 614 0.53 32.62 11.20
C PRO A 614 1.69 33.53 11.63
N ASP A 615 1.69 34.76 11.12
CA ASP A 615 2.53 35.83 11.62
C ASP A 615 2.22 36.06 13.10
N LEU A 616 3.23 35.86 13.94
CA LEU A 616 3.23 36.32 15.32
C LEU A 616 3.56 37.82 15.32
N SER A 617 2.56 38.67 15.09
CA SER A 617 2.66 40.08 15.44
C SER A 617 1.29 40.76 15.59
N GLY A 618 1.05 41.30 16.79
CA GLY A 618 0.29 42.55 16.95
C GLY A 618 -1.20 42.44 17.24
N ASP A 619 -1.53 42.75 18.50
CA ASP A 619 -2.67 43.55 18.98
C ASP A 619 -3.93 43.67 18.10
N GLY A 620 -5.06 43.27 18.69
CA GLY A 620 -6.38 43.66 18.20
C GLY A 620 -7.47 42.78 18.79
N GLY A 621 -7.96 43.15 19.98
CA GLY A 621 -9.05 42.43 20.63
C GLY A 621 -10.31 42.38 19.77
N ARG A 622 -10.97 41.22 19.75
CA ARG A 622 -12.41 41.10 19.50
C ARG A 622 -12.97 39.88 20.22
N ILE A 623 -14.00 40.18 20.98
CA ILE A 623 -14.79 39.36 21.90
C ILE A 623 -15.40 38.16 21.16
N LEU A 624 -15.22 36.94 21.71
CA LEU A 624 -16.02 35.77 21.35
C LEU A 624 -17.30 35.76 22.20
N PRO A 625 -18.49 35.55 21.62
CA PRO A 625 -19.70 35.29 22.41
C PRO A 625 -19.68 33.86 22.95
N GLY A 626 -20.03 33.73 24.22
CA GLY A 626 -19.96 32.51 25.01
C GLY A 626 -20.86 31.37 24.56
N GLY A 627 -20.40 30.16 24.83
CA GLY A 627 -21.17 28.93 24.86
C GLY A 627 -20.52 28.00 25.88
N ASP A 628 -21.29 27.59 26.89
CA ASP A 628 -20.86 26.86 28.08
C ASP A 628 -20.26 25.46 27.81
N PRO A 629 -19.44 24.92 28.73
CA PRO A 629 -18.78 23.62 28.58
C PRO A 629 -19.74 22.45 28.84
N ILE A 630 -19.85 21.54 27.87
CA ILE A 630 -20.56 20.26 28.02
C ILE A 630 -19.72 19.32 28.90
N ARG A 631 -20.32 18.88 30.01
CA ARG A 631 -19.78 17.89 30.94
C ARG A 631 -19.73 16.49 30.31
N ILE A 632 -18.61 15.82 30.54
CA ILE A 632 -18.32 14.44 30.13
C ILE A 632 -19.17 13.44 30.95
N ARG A 633 -19.73 12.44 30.27
CA ARG A 633 -20.00 11.11 30.82
C ARG A 633 -19.35 10.07 29.93
#